data_AF-A0A969JJG3-F1
#
_entry.id   AF-A0A969JJG3-F1
#
_cell.length_a   1.000
_cell.length_b   1.000
_cell.length_c   1.000
_cell.angle_alpha   90.00
_cell.angle_beta   90.00
_cell.angle_gamma   90.00
#
_symmetry.space_group_name_H-M   'P 1'
#
loop_
_entity.id
_entity.type
_entity.pdbx_description
1 polymer ?
#
loop_
_entity_poly.entity_id
_entity_poly.type
_entity_poly.pdbx_seq_one_letter_code
_entity_poly.pdbx_strand_id
1 'polypeptide(L)'
;MIEKNSPHIYFYIPQEYWPATGIPEQPNTYWCNFNQGITPGVYAWVIQTYQYLKADGLNCELVGEIPLEGIIFAHRKSLPDDFKPNEKSLIVCLKAESSAHPYAQVHIVGNERDMDFETMILGDRYLYPGDKYYIPHWPQPGLIPRDINRGNRFENIAFFGESQN
;
A
#
# COMPACT_ATOMS: atom_id res chain seq x y z
N MET A 1 -4.24 23.28 -3.62
CA MET A 1 -5.22 23.91 -2.71
C MET A 1 -6.27 22.84 -2.40
N ILE A 2 -6.18 22.17 -1.26
CA ILE A 2 -7.16 21.17 -0.85
C ILE A 2 -8.39 21.94 -0.34
N GLU A 3 -9.57 21.64 -0.89
CA GLU A 3 -10.80 22.33 -0.53
C GLU A 3 -11.20 22.04 0.92
N LYS A 4 -11.82 23.03 1.57
CA LYS A 4 -12.20 23.01 2.99
C LYS A 4 -13.21 21.90 3.38
N ASN A 5 -13.72 21.15 2.40
CA ASN A 5 -14.70 20.07 2.53
C ASN A 5 -14.23 18.72 1.95
N SER A 6 -12.94 18.55 1.63
CA SER A 6 -12.45 17.25 1.19
C SER A 6 -12.54 16.21 2.32
N PRO A 7 -12.98 14.98 2.04
CA PRO A 7 -13.05 13.92 3.06
C PRO A 7 -11.66 13.67 3.65
N HIS A 8 -11.59 13.39 4.95
CA HIS A 8 -10.33 13.05 5.61
C HIS A 8 -9.83 11.69 5.11
N ILE A 9 -8.50 11.55 5.00
CA ILE A 9 -7.85 10.34 4.51
C ILE A 9 -7.16 9.64 5.68
N TYR A 10 -7.60 8.43 5.97
CA TYR A 10 -7.06 7.59 7.02
C TYR A 10 -6.23 6.47 6.40
N PHE A 11 -4.96 6.39 6.76
CA PHE A 11 -4.11 5.25 6.52
C PHE A 11 -4.34 4.25 7.65
N TYR A 12 -4.91 3.09 7.33
CA TYR A 12 -5.28 2.10 8.34
C TYR A 12 -4.30 0.93 8.38
N ILE A 13 -3.81 0.65 9.58
CA ILE A 13 -3.04 -0.55 9.93
C ILE A 13 -3.58 -1.01 11.29
N PRO A 14 -4.02 -2.27 11.45
CA PRO A 14 -4.50 -2.79 12.73
C PRO A 14 -3.53 -2.46 13.86
N GLN A 15 -4.05 -1.95 14.98
CA GLN A 15 -3.25 -1.48 16.11
C GLN A 15 -2.30 -2.55 16.64
N GLU A 16 -2.70 -3.82 16.60
CA GLU A 16 -1.89 -4.97 16.99
C GLU A 16 -0.65 -5.20 16.10
N TYR A 17 -0.63 -4.61 14.89
CA TYR A 17 0.52 -4.69 14.01
C TYR A 17 1.56 -3.60 14.27
N TRP A 18 1.22 -2.59 15.08
CA TRP A 18 2.10 -1.46 15.31
C TRP A 18 3.33 -1.91 16.11
N PRO A 19 4.53 -1.53 15.66
CA PRO A 19 5.76 -1.98 16.29
C PRO A 19 5.90 -1.29 17.66
N ALA A 20 6.32 -2.03 18.69
CA ALA A 20 6.60 -1.45 20.01
C ALA A 20 7.67 -0.33 19.97
N THR A 21 8.53 -0.32 18.95
CA THR A 21 9.55 0.71 18.74
C THR A 21 9.01 1.99 18.10
N GLY A 22 7.74 2.01 17.71
CA GLY A 22 7.11 3.12 16.99
C GLY A 22 7.31 3.02 15.48
N ILE A 23 6.43 3.71 14.75
CA ILE A 23 6.49 3.80 13.29
C ILE A 23 7.48 4.91 12.92
N PRO A 24 8.35 4.73 11.91
CA PRO A 24 9.27 5.78 11.49
C PRO A 24 8.52 7.09 11.19
N GLU A 25 9.18 8.23 11.36
CA GLU A 25 8.56 9.54 11.04
C GLU A 25 8.88 10.01 9.62
N GLN A 26 9.93 9.45 9.00
CA GLN A 26 10.45 9.90 7.70
C GLN A 26 10.32 8.79 6.64
N PRO A 27 9.92 9.15 5.40
CA PRO A 27 9.68 8.19 4.32
C PRO A 27 10.94 7.50 3.80
N ASN A 28 12.12 8.06 4.04
CA ASN A 28 13.41 7.53 3.57
C ASN A 28 14.23 6.87 4.69
N THR A 29 13.61 6.57 5.84
CA THR A 29 14.27 5.81 6.90
C THR A 29 14.36 4.35 6.48
N TYR A 30 15.57 3.80 6.34
CA TYR A 30 15.73 2.36 6.19
C TYR A 30 15.22 1.65 7.44
N TRP A 31 14.12 0.91 7.29
CA TRP A 31 13.46 0.25 8.39
C TRP A 31 13.32 -1.23 8.10
N CYS A 32 14.05 -2.03 8.88
CA CYS A 32 14.13 -3.49 8.73
C CYS A 32 13.34 -4.26 9.80
N ASN A 33 12.65 -3.56 10.72
CA ASN A 33 11.85 -4.19 11.78
C ASN A 33 10.46 -4.58 11.27
N PHE A 34 10.42 -5.41 10.22
CA PHE A 34 9.18 -6.03 9.72
C PHE A 34 8.72 -7.12 10.69
N ASN A 35 8.10 -6.68 11.78
CA ASN A 35 7.69 -7.53 12.88
C ASN A 35 6.19 -7.33 13.13
N GLN A 36 5.56 -8.25 13.87
CA GLN A 36 4.21 -8.08 14.42
C GLN A 36 3.08 -7.87 13.39
N GLY A 37 3.31 -8.11 12.09
CA GLY A 37 2.27 -8.00 11.05
C GLY A 37 2.49 -6.86 10.06
N ILE A 38 3.47 -5.97 10.31
CA ILE A 38 3.93 -5.04 9.28
C ILE A 38 4.90 -5.77 8.36
N THR A 39 4.39 -6.14 7.20
CA THR A 39 5.19 -6.71 6.10
C THR A 39 5.88 -5.60 5.31
N PRO A 40 6.90 -5.93 4.50
CA PRO A 40 7.50 -4.98 3.57
C PRO A 40 6.48 -4.28 2.67
N GLY A 41 5.41 -4.99 2.27
CA GLY A 41 4.31 -4.42 1.49
C GLY A 41 3.49 -3.38 2.27
N VAL A 42 3.13 -3.67 3.52
CA VAL A 42 2.42 -2.72 4.39
C VAL A 42 3.27 -1.47 4.65
N TYR A 43 4.56 -1.64 4.92
CA TYR A 43 5.46 -0.52 5.10
C TYR A 43 5.61 0.34 3.84
N ALA A 44 5.99 -0.27 2.72
CA ALA A 44 6.27 0.45 1.48
C ALA A 44 5.02 1.14 0.91
N TRP A 45 3.83 0.55 1.07
CA TRP A 45 2.61 1.10 0.48
C TRP A 45 1.77 1.96 1.41
N VAL A 46 1.63 1.60 2.68
CA VAL A 46 0.76 2.33 3.61
C VAL A 46 1.58 3.39 4.33
N ILE A 47 2.63 2.97 5.05
CA ILE A 47 3.40 3.86 5.93
C ILE A 47 4.19 4.89 5.11
N GLN A 48 4.92 4.43 4.09
CA GLN A 48 5.76 5.33 3.29
C GLN A 48 4.92 6.34 2.49
N THR A 49 3.80 5.89 1.92
CA THR A 49 2.84 6.79 1.24
C THR A 49 2.25 7.81 2.20
N TYR A 50 1.80 7.37 3.39
CA TYR A 50 1.33 8.28 4.43
C TYR A 50 2.37 9.35 4.77
N GLN A 51 3.62 8.95 4.99
CA GLN A 51 4.70 9.88 5.36
C GLN A 51 4.98 10.89 4.24
N TYR A 52 5.05 10.45 2.98
CA TYR A 52 5.24 11.36 1.84
C TYR A 52 4.09 12.36 1.71
N LEU A 53 2.85 11.89 1.80
CA LEU A 53 1.68 12.76 1.65
C LEU A 53 1.49 13.72 2.83
N LYS A 54 1.77 13.25 4.05
CA LYS A 54 1.76 14.09 5.25
C LYS A 54 2.84 15.17 5.18
N ALA A 55 4.04 14.82 4.70
CA ALA A 55 5.12 15.79 4.49
C ALA A 55 4.78 16.86 3.44
N ASP A 56 3.96 16.49 2.44
CA ASP A 56 3.43 17.42 1.42
C ASP A 56 2.21 18.23 1.90
N GLY A 57 1.79 18.05 3.16
CA GLY A 57 0.71 18.82 3.78
C GLY A 57 -0.70 18.29 3.46
N LEU A 58 -0.84 17.06 2.97
CA LEU A 58 -2.14 16.40 2.84
C LEU A 58 -2.76 16.19 4.22
N ASN A 59 -4.06 16.45 4.35
CA ASN A 59 -4.82 16.18 5.57
C ASN A 59 -5.08 14.68 5.71
N CYS A 60 -4.11 13.95 6.25
CA CYS A 60 -4.21 12.53 6.48
C CYS A 60 -3.65 12.09 7.84
N GLU A 61 -4.17 10.98 8.34
CA GLU A 61 -3.82 10.40 9.62
C GLU A 61 -3.52 8.90 9.49
N LEU A 62 -2.60 8.38 10.30
CA LEU A 62 -2.36 6.96 10.44
C LEU A 62 -3.10 6.44 11.68
N VAL A 63 -4.00 5.47 11.51
CA VAL A 63 -4.93 5.00 12.55
C VAL A 63 -4.83 3.50 12.77
N GLY A 64 -5.03 3.10 14.04
CA GLY A 64 -5.02 1.70 14.51
C GLY A 64 -6.38 1.01 14.43
N GLU A 65 -7.45 1.79 14.29
CA GLU A 65 -8.84 1.32 14.21
C GLU A 65 -9.46 1.80 12.90
N ILE A 66 -10.38 1.00 12.35
CA ILE A 66 -11.06 1.35 11.09
C ILE A 66 -12.02 2.52 11.35
N PRO A 67 -11.87 3.67 10.66
CA PRO A 67 -12.72 4.82 10.90
C PRO A 67 -14.14 4.59 10.34
N LEU A 68 -15.13 5.25 10.94
CA LEU A 68 -16.54 5.13 10.52
C LEU A 68 -16.89 5.96 9.28
N GLU A 69 -16.07 6.95 8.93
CA GLU A 69 -16.29 7.84 7.78
C GLU A 69 -14.96 8.29 7.17
N GLY A 70 -14.99 8.76 5.93
CA GLY A 70 -13.83 9.24 5.19
C GLY A 70 -13.24 8.21 4.22
N ILE A 71 -12.04 8.50 3.73
CA ILE A 71 -11.30 7.62 2.82
C ILE A 71 -10.39 6.72 3.65
N ILE A 72 -10.57 5.41 3.54
CA ILE A 72 -9.80 4.38 4.24
C ILE A 72 -8.79 3.81 3.26
N PHE A 73 -7.53 4.17 3.43
CA PHE A 73 -6.42 3.66 2.65
C PHE A 73 -5.73 2.54 3.42
N ALA A 74 -5.82 1.31 2.93
CA ALA A 74 -5.33 0.15 3.67
C ALA A 74 -4.76 -0.92 2.76
N HIS A 75 -3.82 -1.70 3.29
CA HIS A 75 -3.33 -2.89 2.61
C HIS A 75 -4.38 -4.02 2.65
N ARG A 76 -4.48 -4.84 1.60
CA ARG A 76 -5.46 -5.93 1.52
C ARG A 76 -5.42 -6.87 2.72
N LYS A 77 -4.23 -7.21 3.19
CA LYS A 77 -3.99 -8.06 4.38
C LYS A 77 -4.31 -7.37 5.72
N SER A 78 -4.55 -6.07 5.72
CA SER A 78 -4.92 -5.29 6.91
C SER A 78 -6.43 -5.19 7.09
N LEU A 79 -7.21 -5.35 6.01
CA LEU A 79 -8.67 -5.30 6.03
C LEU A 79 -9.27 -6.69 6.27
N PRO A 80 -10.24 -6.84 7.21
CA PRO A 80 -11.03 -8.05 7.33
C PRO A 80 -11.85 -8.33 6.06
N ASP A 81 -11.94 -9.59 5.64
CA ASP A 81 -12.60 -9.99 4.37
C ASP A 81 -14.09 -9.64 4.31
N ASP A 82 -14.73 -9.58 5.48
CA ASP A 82 -16.16 -9.29 5.65
C ASP A 82 -16.45 -7.82 5.99
N PHE A 83 -15.42 -6.97 6.08
CA PHE A 83 -15.59 -5.55 6.31
C PHE A 83 -16.33 -4.89 5.15
N LYS A 84 -17.42 -4.17 5.44
CA LYS A 84 -18.22 -3.46 4.45
C LYS A 84 -18.21 -1.96 4.74
N PRO A 85 -17.92 -1.10 3.75
CA PRO A 85 -18.05 0.34 3.93
C PRO A 85 -19.53 0.70 4.10
N ASN A 86 -19.79 1.72 4.92
CA ASN A 86 -21.06 2.43 4.94
C ASN A 86 -21.04 3.57 3.90
N GLU A 87 -22.16 4.26 3.74
CA GLU A 87 -22.35 5.35 2.78
C GLU A 87 -21.44 6.57 2.97
N LYS A 88 -20.77 6.69 4.12
CA LYS A 88 -19.84 7.78 4.44
C LYS A 88 -18.37 7.38 4.31
N SER A 89 -18.10 6.15 3.87
CA SER A 89 -16.75 5.60 3.81
C SER A 89 -16.41 5.08 2.41
N LEU A 90 -15.19 5.36 1.97
CA LEU A 90 -14.62 4.84 0.72
C LEU A 90 -13.36 4.06 1.04
N ILE A 91 -13.27 2.82 0.61
CA ILE A 91 -12.09 1.98 0.81
C ILE A 91 -11.21 2.05 -0.44
N VAL A 92 -9.98 2.52 -0.25
CA VAL A 92 -8.87 2.39 -1.19
C VAL A 92 -7.99 1.24 -0.72
N CYS A 93 -8.10 0.11 -1.39
CA CYS A 93 -7.40 -1.12 -1.02
C CYS A 93 -6.12 -1.27 -1.85
N LEU A 94 -4.96 -1.32 -1.20
CA LEU A 94 -3.72 -1.75 -1.85
C LEU A 94 -3.77 -3.28 -1.99
N LYS A 95 -4.02 -3.76 -3.21
CA LYS A 95 -4.16 -5.19 -3.50
C LYS A 95 -2.86 -5.95 -3.28
N ALA A 96 -1.73 -5.32 -3.66
CA ALA A 96 -0.43 -5.99 -3.76
C ALA A 96 -0.56 -7.32 -4.52
N GLU A 97 -0.02 -8.43 -3.99
CA GLU A 97 -0.14 -9.77 -4.59
C GLU A 97 -1.37 -10.55 -4.10
N SER A 98 -2.28 -9.91 -3.36
CA SER A 98 -3.48 -10.57 -2.82
C SER A 98 -4.66 -10.50 -3.80
N SER A 99 -5.75 -11.22 -3.52
CA SER A 99 -7.02 -11.04 -4.23
C SER A 99 -7.66 -9.69 -3.89
N ALA A 100 -8.47 -9.15 -4.80
CA ALA A 100 -9.16 -7.90 -4.53
C ALA A 100 -10.11 -8.01 -3.30
N HIS A 101 -10.21 -6.93 -2.54
CA HIS A 101 -11.17 -6.85 -1.44
C HIS A 101 -12.59 -6.66 -2.01
N PRO A 102 -13.58 -7.50 -1.61
CA PRO A 102 -14.89 -7.54 -2.27
C PRO A 102 -15.71 -6.26 -2.17
N TYR A 103 -15.53 -5.52 -1.08
CA TYR A 103 -16.28 -4.29 -0.82
C TYR A 103 -15.47 -3.02 -1.04
N ALA A 104 -14.21 -3.13 -1.50
CA ALA A 104 -13.42 -1.94 -1.76
C ALA A 104 -13.84 -1.30 -3.08
N GLN A 105 -14.13 -0.01 -3.04
CA GLN A 105 -14.53 0.77 -4.21
C GLN A 105 -13.34 1.05 -5.14
N VAL A 106 -12.12 1.10 -4.59
CA VAL A 106 -10.89 1.33 -5.36
C VAL A 106 -9.82 0.34 -4.96
N HIS A 107 -9.07 -0.19 -5.93
CA HIS A 107 -7.89 -1.02 -5.74
C HIS A 107 -6.66 -0.37 -6.37
N ILE A 108 -5.61 -0.22 -5.59
CA ILE A 108 -4.29 0.16 -6.09
C ILE A 108 -3.49 -1.12 -6.37
N VAL A 109 -2.95 -1.22 -7.58
CA VAL A 109 -2.19 -2.38 -8.05
C VAL A 109 -0.76 -1.98 -8.40
N GLY A 110 0.21 -2.83 -8.03
CA GLY A 110 1.64 -2.58 -8.25
C GLY A 110 2.17 -3.14 -9.58
N ASN A 111 1.33 -3.83 -10.35
CA ASN A 111 1.69 -4.46 -11.62
C ASN A 111 0.66 -4.05 -12.67
N GLU A 112 1.10 -3.48 -13.79
CA GLU A 112 0.21 -3.09 -14.89
C GLU A 112 -0.59 -4.27 -15.45
N ARG A 113 -0.12 -5.51 -15.31
CA ARG A 113 -0.90 -6.70 -15.71
C ARG A 113 -2.20 -6.86 -14.92
N ASP A 114 -2.26 -6.37 -13.68
CA ASP A 114 -3.51 -6.38 -12.91
C ASP A 114 -4.57 -5.43 -13.48
N MET A 115 -4.20 -4.56 -14.42
CA MET A 115 -5.12 -3.71 -15.18
C MET A 115 -5.62 -4.37 -16.47
N ASP A 116 -4.96 -5.43 -16.94
CA ASP A 116 -5.30 -6.09 -18.19
C ASP A 116 -6.39 -7.14 -17.99
N PHE A 117 -7.58 -6.83 -18.50
CA PHE A 117 -8.79 -7.64 -18.43
C PHE A 117 -8.61 -9.08 -18.94
N GLU A 118 -7.70 -9.30 -19.89
CA GLU A 118 -7.44 -10.64 -20.45
C GLU A 118 -6.55 -11.49 -19.54
N THR A 119 -5.71 -10.87 -18.72
CA THR A 119 -4.78 -11.58 -17.81
C THR A 119 -5.31 -11.68 -16.38
N MET A 120 -6.40 -10.97 -16.06
CA MET A 120 -7.03 -11.02 -14.76
C MET A 120 -7.64 -12.38 -14.46
N ILE A 121 -7.33 -12.90 -13.27
CA ILE A 121 -8.01 -14.06 -12.69
C ILE A 121 -9.52 -13.78 -12.59
N LEU A 122 -10.34 -14.79 -12.91
CA LEU A 122 -11.80 -14.68 -13.04
C LEU A 122 -12.49 -13.95 -11.88
N GLY A 123 -12.01 -14.15 -10.65
CA GLY A 123 -12.53 -13.47 -9.46
C GLY A 123 -12.34 -11.94 -9.52
N ASP A 124 -11.14 -11.48 -9.86
CA ASP A 124 -10.81 -10.06 -10.01
C ASP A 124 -11.52 -9.39 -11.19
N ARG A 125 -11.91 -10.18 -12.19
CA ARG A 125 -12.57 -9.73 -13.42
C ARG A 125 -14.09 -9.56 -13.26
N TYR A 126 -14.74 -10.45 -12.51
CA TYR A 126 -16.22 -10.52 -12.50
C TYR A 126 -16.87 -10.44 -11.12
N LEU A 127 -16.14 -10.71 -10.04
CA LEU A 127 -16.73 -10.78 -8.69
C LEU A 127 -16.46 -9.52 -7.85
N TYR A 128 -15.50 -8.68 -8.24
CA TYR A 128 -15.07 -7.53 -7.45
C TYR A 128 -15.25 -6.22 -8.24
N PRO A 129 -16.23 -5.37 -7.86
CA PRO A 129 -16.70 -4.25 -8.68
C PRO A 129 -15.86 -2.97 -8.58
N GLY A 130 -14.80 -2.95 -7.77
CA GLY A 130 -13.99 -1.75 -7.54
C GLY A 130 -13.12 -1.37 -8.74
N ASP A 131 -12.94 -0.05 -8.93
CA ASP A 131 -12.04 0.51 -9.93
C ASP A 131 -10.59 0.16 -9.59
N LYS A 132 -9.76 -0.07 -10.61
CA LYS A 132 -8.34 -0.40 -10.43
C LYS A 132 -7.46 0.74 -10.95
N TYR A 133 -6.40 1.05 -10.22
CA TYR A 133 -5.39 2.02 -10.64
C TYR A 133 -3.99 1.46 -10.43
N TYR A 134 -3.19 1.48 -11.48
CA TYR A 134 -1.77 1.18 -11.38
C TYR A 134 -1.03 2.36 -10.77
N ILE A 135 -0.30 2.09 -9.70
CA ILE A 135 0.67 3.01 -9.11
C ILE A 135 1.94 2.18 -8.86
N PRO A 136 3.14 2.68 -9.21
CA PRO A 136 4.40 2.00 -8.86
C PRO A 136 4.74 2.21 -7.39
N HIS A 137 5.51 1.28 -6.82
CA HIS A 137 6.04 1.42 -5.46
C HIS A 137 6.97 2.64 -5.34
N TRP A 138 7.03 3.21 -4.13
CA TRP A 138 8.11 4.11 -3.77
C TRP A 138 9.47 3.39 -3.79
N PRO A 139 10.55 4.08 -4.15
CA PRO A 139 11.90 3.53 -4.00
C PRO A 139 12.14 3.10 -2.56
N GLN A 140 12.67 1.89 -2.37
CA GLN A 140 13.09 1.46 -1.05
C GLN A 140 14.22 2.36 -0.53
N PRO A 141 14.17 2.77 0.75
CA PRO A 141 15.27 3.52 1.36
C PRO A 141 16.60 2.78 1.24
N GLY A 142 17.69 3.51 0.97
CA GLY A 142 19.04 2.94 0.90
C GLY A 142 19.39 2.27 -0.43
N LEU A 143 18.51 2.29 -1.44
CA LEU A 143 18.86 1.84 -2.79
C LEU A 143 19.96 2.73 -3.38
N ILE A 144 21.02 2.09 -3.87
CA ILE A 144 22.10 2.75 -4.60
C ILE A 144 21.67 2.87 -6.07
N PRO A 145 21.63 4.08 -6.66
CA PRO A 145 21.32 4.25 -8.07
C PRO A 145 22.29 3.46 -8.96
N ARG A 146 21.78 2.95 -10.08
CA ARG A 146 22.63 2.28 -11.07
C ARG A 146 23.66 3.26 -11.63
N ASP A 147 24.93 2.86 -11.62
CA ASP A 147 25.99 3.59 -12.35
C ASP A 147 25.72 3.54 -13.86
N ILE A 148 25.51 4.70 -14.47
CA ILE A 148 25.21 4.87 -15.89
C ILE A 148 26.33 4.32 -16.79
N ASN A 149 27.59 4.34 -16.31
CA ASN A 149 28.75 3.89 -17.08
C ASN A 149 28.79 2.36 -17.27
N ARG A 150 28.01 1.59 -16.48
CA ARG A 150 27.89 0.14 -16.66
C ARG A 150 27.12 -0.26 -17.92
N GLY A 151 26.43 0.69 -18.57
CA GLY A 151 25.61 0.45 -19.75
C GLY A 151 24.60 -0.68 -19.52
N ASN A 152 24.46 -1.57 -20.51
CA ASN A 152 23.56 -2.74 -20.45
C ASN A 152 24.26 -4.02 -19.94
N ARG A 153 25.47 -3.91 -19.36
CA ARG A 153 26.22 -5.07 -18.89
C ARG A 153 25.62 -5.56 -17.57
N PHE A 154 25.16 -6.81 -17.55
CA PHE A 154 24.83 -7.55 -16.34
C PHE A 154 26.05 -8.37 -15.95
N GLU A 155 26.63 -8.09 -14.78
CA GLU A 155 27.83 -8.77 -14.29
C GLU A 155 27.51 -9.69 -13.10
N ASN A 156 26.55 -9.29 -12.27
CA ASN A 156 26.13 -10.01 -11.08
C ASN A 156 24.61 -10.12 -11.08
N ILE A 157 24.10 -11.34 -10.93
CA ILE A 157 22.71 -11.62 -10.58
C ILE A 157 22.74 -12.13 -9.15
N ALA A 158 22.12 -11.40 -8.24
CA ALA A 158 21.92 -11.82 -6.86
C ALA A 158 20.43 -11.88 -6.60
N PHE A 159 19.99 -12.95 -5.91
CA PHE A 159 18.63 -13.09 -5.42
C PHE A 159 18.67 -12.98 -3.90
N PHE A 160 18.12 -11.89 -3.37
CA PHE A 160 17.88 -11.73 -1.94
C PHE A 160 16.43 -12.12 -1.66
N GLY A 161 16.17 -13.43 -1.60
CA GLY A 161 14.87 -13.96 -1.20
C GLY A 161 14.86 -14.38 0.26
N GLU A 162 13.68 -14.49 0.85
CA GLU A 162 13.50 -15.28 2.06
C GLU A 162 13.85 -16.74 1.75
N SER A 163 14.55 -17.42 2.67
CA SER A 163 14.93 -18.82 2.49
C SER A 163 13.74 -19.78 2.37
N GLN A 164 12.52 -19.30 2.61
CA GLN A 164 11.27 -20.05 2.54
C GLN A 164 10.49 -19.84 1.23
N ASN A 165 10.98 -18.98 0.33
CA ASN A 165 10.40 -18.78 -1.01
C ASN A 165 11.09 -19.65 -2.07
#